data_AF-A0A4C1T978-F1
#
_entry.id   AF-A0A4C1T978-F1
#
_cell.length_a   1.000
_cell.length_b   1.000
_cell.length_c   1.000
_cell.angle_alpha   90.00
_cell.angle_beta   90.00
_cell.angle_gamma   90.00
#
_symmetry.space_group_name_H-M   'P 1'
#
loop_
_entity.id
_entity.type
_entity.pdbx_description
1 polymer ?
#
loop_
_entity_poly.entity_id
_entity_poly.type
_entity_poly.pdbx_seq_one_letter_code
_entity_poly.pdbx_strand_id
1 'polypeptide(L)' 'MLCPAETPEGAAVGLVKNLALMAYISVGSQPSPILEFLEEWSMENLEEIAPSAIADATKIFVN' A
#
# COMPACT_ATOMS: atom_id res chain seq x y z
N MET A 1 -0.98 -8.72 9.80
CA MET A 1 -1.96 -8.97 10.87
C MET A 1 -1.37 -9.96 11.85
N LEU A 2 -1.67 -9.81 13.14
CA LEU A 2 -0.99 -10.53 14.23
C LEU A 2 -2.03 -11.06 15.24
N CYS A 3 -1.72 -12.16 15.91
CA CYS A 3 -2.54 -12.67 17.01
C CYS A 3 -2.48 -11.68 18.19
N PRO A 4 -3.62 -11.19 18.71
CA PRO A 4 -3.60 -10.19 19.78
C PRO A 4 -3.18 -10.76 21.14
N ALA A 5 -3.34 -12.07 21.38
CA ALA A 5 -3.06 -12.71 22.66
C ALA A 5 -1.67 -13.34 22.76
N GLU A 6 -1.06 -13.67 21.62
CA GLU A 6 0.15 -14.50 21.59
C GLU A 6 1.42 -13.64 21.49
N THR A 7 1.87 -13.17 22.65
CA THR A 7 3.14 -12.46 22.86
C THR A 7 3.82 -13.01 24.12
N PRO A 8 5.16 -13.17 24.14
CA PRO A 8 5.83 -13.68 25.33
C PRO A 8 5.79 -12.67 26.48
N GLU A 9 5.81 -13.18 27.71
CA GLU A 9 5.89 -12.36 28.92
C GLU A 9 7.29 -11.74 29.13
N GLY A 10 7.39 -10.77 30.04
CA GLY A 10 8.65 -10.10 30.40
C GLY A 10 9.06 -9.00 29.43
N ALA A 11 10.36 -8.84 29.20
CA ALA A 11 10.90 -7.72 28.41
C ALA A 11 10.53 -7.75 26.92
N ALA A 12 10.07 -8.91 26.40
CA ALA A 12 9.73 -9.09 25.00
C ALA A 12 8.24 -8.87 24.67
N VAL A 13 7.41 -8.52 25.67
CA VAL A 13 5.97 -8.25 25.49
C VAL A 13 5.79 -7.16 24.43
N GLY A 14 5.02 -7.48 23.39
CA GLY A 14 4.73 -6.56 22.30
C GLY A 14 5.88 -6.35 21.30
N LEU A 15 7.07 -6.90 21.55
CA LEU A 15 8.17 -6.93 20.57
C LEU A 15 8.10 -8.18 19.71
N VAL A 16 7.99 -9.34 20.36
CA VAL A 16 7.76 -10.62 19.67
C VAL A 16 6.27 -10.80 19.49
N LYS A 17 5.85 -10.97 18.23
CA LYS A 17 4.46 -11.11 17.83
C LYS A 17 4.31 -12.27 16.86
N ASN A 18 3.20 -12.99 16.98
CA ASN A 18 2.90 -14.14 16.13
C ASN A 18 1.89 -13.76 15.05
N LEU A 19 2.04 -14.37 13.87
CA LEU A 19 1.11 -14.20 12.75
C LEU A 19 -0.24 -14.84 13.07
N ALA A 20 -1.33 -14.22 12.62
CA ALA A 20 -2.64 -14.86 12.65
C ALA A 20 -2.73 -16.00 11.63
N LEU A 21 -3.65 -16.96 11.83
CA LEU A 21 -3.74 -18.19 11.03
C LEU A 21 -3.86 -17.96 9.52
N MET A 22 -4.57 -16.90 9.11
CA MET A 22 -4.77 -16.54 7.70
C MET A 22 -3.92 -15.33 7.27
N ALA A 23 -2.91 -14.95 8.06
CA ALA A 23 -2.01 -13.87 7.68
C ALA A 23 -1.19 -14.30 6.47
N TYR A 24 -1.24 -13.49 5.41
CA TYR A 24 -0.42 -13.65 4.22
C TYR A 24 0.55 -12.48 4.12
N ILE A 25 1.80 -12.78 3.76
CA ILE A 25 2.85 -11.79 3.55
C ILE A 25 2.99 -11.61 2.05
N SER A 26 2.81 -10.38 1.57
CA SER A 26 3.00 -10.05 0.16
C SER A 26 4.45 -10.35 -0.26
N VAL A 27 4.61 -10.98 -1.42
CA VAL A 27 5.94 -11.28 -2.00
C VAL A 27 6.39 -10.21 -3.00
N GLY A 28 5.57 -9.20 -3.24
CA GLY A 28 5.79 -8.17 -4.25
C GLY A 28 5.37 -8.60 -5.66
N SER A 29 5.11 -7.61 -6.50
CA SER A 29 4.82 -7.75 -7.92
C SER A 29 5.27 -6.48 -8.64
N GLN A 30 5.56 -6.57 -9.94
CA GLN A 30 5.94 -5.40 -10.73
C GLN A 30 4.74 -4.46 -10.88
N PRO A 31 4.92 -3.13 -10.67
CA PRO A 31 3.83 -2.16 -10.81
C PRO A 31 3.52 -1.80 -12.27
N SER A 32 4.39 -2.14 -13.24
CA SER A 32 4.24 -1.77 -14.67
C SER A 32 2.85 -2.01 -15.23
N PRO A 33 2.22 -3.20 -15.05
CA PRO A 33 0.89 -3.45 -15.60
C PRO A 33 -0.19 -2.56 -15.01
N ILE A 34 -0.02 -2.10 -13.76
CA ILE A 34 -0.94 -1.18 -13.09
C ILE A 34 -0.74 0.23 -13.65
N LEU A 35 0.51 0.66 -13.86
CA LEU A 35 0.83 1.97 -14.43
C LEU A 35 0.31 2.08 -15.87
N GLU A 36 0.59 1.08 -16.71
CA GLU A 36 0.11 1.00 -18.10
C GLU A 36 -1.42 1.07 -18.14
N PHE A 37 -2.10 0.31 -17.27
CA PHE A 37 -3.56 0.35 -17.18
C PHE A 37 -4.09 1.74 -16.78
N LEU A 38 -3.44 2.40 -15.81
CA LEU A 38 -3.86 3.74 -15.37
C LEU A 38 -3.62 4.80 -16.45
N GLU A 39 -2.51 4.73 -17.18
CA GLU A 39 -2.21 5.62 -18.30
C GLU A 39 -3.24 5.48 -19.44
N GLU A 40 -3.71 4.26 -19.70
CA GLU A 40 -4.79 4.03 -20.67
C GLU A 40 -6.16 4.53 -20.17
N TRP A 41 -6.37 4.61 -18.86
CA TRP A 41 -7.66 4.94 -18.22
C TRP A 41 -7.73 6.37 -17.69
N SER A 42 -7.75 7.35 -18.60
CA SER A 42 -8.05 8.78 -18.31
C SER A 42 -7.26 9.40 -17.15
N MET A 43 -6.16 8.79 -16.71
CA MET A 43 -5.27 9.36 -15.72
C MET A 43 -4.44 10.44 -16.42
N GLU A 44 -4.42 11.63 -15.84
CA GLU A 44 -3.53 12.69 -16.29
C GLU A 44 -2.17 12.53 -15.63
N ASN A 45 -1.10 12.61 -16.42
CA ASN A 45 0.26 12.59 -15.88
C ASN A 45 0.50 13.86 -15.07
N LEU A 46 1.16 13.72 -13.92
CA LEU A 46 1.47 14.84 -13.04
C LEU A 46 2.33 15.92 -13.73
N GLU A 47 3.16 15.54 -14.70
CA GLU A 47 3.98 16.48 -15.48
C GLU A 47 3.15 17.31 -16.49
N GLU A 48 1.96 16.84 -16.84
CA GLU A 48 1.11 17.43 -17.88
C GLU A 48 -0.06 18.25 -17.30
N ILE A 49 -0.44 18.02 -16.04
CA ILE A 49 -1.57 18.70 -15.40
C ILE A 49 -1.22 20.12 -14.92
N ALA A 50 -2.10 21.07 -15.19
CA ALA A 50 -1.97 22.43 -14.66
C ALA A 50 -2.20 22.43 -13.12
N PRO A 51 -1.40 23.15 -12.32
CA PRO A 51 -1.55 23.18 -10.86
C PRO A 51 -2.95 23.59 -10.37
N SER A 52 -3.67 24.40 -11.15
CA SER A 52 -5.05 24.82 -10.85
C SER A 52 -6.06 23.68 -10.93
N ALA A 53 -5.86 22.69 -11.80
CA ALA A 53 -6.78 21.57 -11.98
C ALA A 53 -6.60 20.49 -10.89
N ILE A 54 -5.43 20.44 -10.23
CA ILE A 54 -5.11 19.45 -9.19
C ILE A 54 -6.06 19.54 -7.99
N ALA A 55 -6.56 20.73 -7.66
CA ALA A 55 -7.40 20.94 -6.48
C ALA A 55 -8.72 20.14 -6.54
N ASP A 56 -9.27 19.98 -7.74
CA ASP A 56 -10.54 19.28 -8.00
C ASP A 56 -10.33 17.83 -8.46
N ALA A 57 -9.07 17.38 -8.61
CA ALA A 57 -8.71 16.05 -9.08
C ALA A 57 -8.39 15.07 -7.93
N THR A 58 -8.51 13.76 -8.19
CA THR A 58 -8.12 12.71 -7.24
C THR A 58 -6.65 12.34 -7.44
N LYS A 59 -5.85 12.43 -6.38
CA LYS A 59 -4.43 12.07 -6.42
C LYS A 59 -4.27 10.56 -6.31
N ILE A 60 -3.60 9.97 -7.29
CA ILE A 60 -3.30 8.54 -7.33
C ILE A 60 -1.82 8.35 -6.99
N PHE A 61 -1.53 7.40 -6.10
CA PHE A 61 -0.17 7.03 -5.73
C PHE A 61 0.01 5.53 -6.01
N VAL A 62 1.09 5.20 -6.71
CA VAL A 62 1.53 3.82 -6.95
C VAL A 62 2.94 3.70 -6.40
N ASN A 63 3.16 2.70 -5.55
CA ASN A 63 4.33 2.49 -4.69
C ASN A 63 5.69 2.87 -5.30
#